data_AF-A0A2P8GLL9-F1
#
_entry.id   AF-A0A2P8GLL9-F1
#
_cell.length_a   1.000
_cell.length_b   1.000
_cell.length_c   1.000
_cell.angle_alpha   90.00
_cell.angle_beta   90.00
_cell.angle_gamma   90.00
#
_symmetry.space_group_name_H-M   'P 1'
#
loop_
_entity.id
_entity.type
_entity.pdbx_description
1 polymer ?
#
loop_
_entity_poly.entity_id
_entity_poly.type
_entity_poly.pdbx_seq_one_letter_code
_entity_poly.pdbx_strand_id
1 'polypeptide(L)'
;MNPDGSGMRVYASGLRNPVGMGWAPGTNTLWVVVNERDELGNDLVPDYLTGVKEGAFYGWPYSYWGQHRDPRVPNAPEGLVEKTIVPDYSLKSHTASLGLAFYTKNSFPQKYRNGAFITQHGSWNRKPLSGYKVLFVPFKDGKPAGEAEDFLTGFMKDSIAGEVRGRPVGIIVSNTGALYITDDKTNRIWKVSYSARTLNDNAPRPNK
;
A
#
# COMPACT_ATOMS: atom_id res chain seq x y z
N MET A 1 23.41 2.20 10.84
CA MET A 1 23.04 2.10 12.26
C MET A 1 23.88 1.00 12.85
N ASN A 2 24.61 1.31 13.91
CA ASN A 2 25.38 0.33 14.66
C ASN A 2 24.41 -0.51 15.53
N PRO A 3 24.78 -1.73 15.96
CA PRO A 3 23.92 -2.57 16.80
C PRO A 3 23.47 -1.90 18.12
N ASP A 4 24.22 -0.90 18.60
CA ASP A 4 23.91 -0.07 19.78
C ASP A 4 22.92 1.07 19.50
N GLY A 5 22.40 1.18 18.26
CA GLY A 5 21.48 2.24 17.84
C GLY A 5 22.15 3.55 17.42
N SER A 6 23.47 3.69 17.55
CA SER A 6 24.21 4.86 17.10
C SER A 6 24.35 4.92 15.57
N GLY A 7 24.75 6.09 15.05
CA GLY A 7 24.89 6.32 13.60
C GLY A 7 23.55 6.35 12.85
N MET A 8 22.47 6.71 13.55
CA MET A 8 21.19 7.01 12.92
C MET A 8 21.30 8.32 12.14
N ARG A 9 20.72 8.33 10.94
CA ARG A 9 20.59 9.54 10.12
C ARG A 9 19.23 9.57 9.48
N VAL A 10 18.75 10.78 9.18
CA VAL A 10 17.56 10.95 8.35
C VAL A 10 17.91 10.52 6.93
N TYR A 11 17.26 9.45 6.45
CA TYR A 11 17.43 9.00 5.07
C TYR A 11 16.55 9.83 4.11
N ALA A 12 15.30 10.10 4.48
CA ALA A 12 14.38 10.99 3.79
C ALA A 12 13.41 11.61 4.81
N SER A 13 12.75 12.71 4.44
CA SER A 13 11.80 13.42 5.31
C SER A 13 10.54 13.83 4.56
N GLY A 14 9.55 14.38 5.27
CA GLY A 14 8.30 14.82 4.65
C GLY A 14 7.34 13.71 4.24
N LEU A 15 7.52 12.49 4.75
CA LEU A 15 6.56 11.39 4.66
C LEU A 15 5.69 11.43 5.93
N ARG A 16 4.36 11.61 5.81
CA ARG A 16 3.48 11.76 6.99
C ARG A 16 3.50 10.55 7.91
N ASN A 17 3.22 9.38 7.34
CA ASN A 17 3.13 8.11 8.08
C ASN A 17 3.46 6.91 7.16
N PRO A 18 4.76 6.68 6.86
CA PRO A 18 5.22 5.57 6.03
C PRO A 18 5.21 4.24 6.81
N VAL A 19 4.06 3.55 6.83
CA VAL A 19 3.85 2.36 7.70
C VAL A 19 4.42 1.10 7.05
N GLY A 20 3.91 0.74 5.87
CA GLY A 20 4.36 -0.45 5.16
C GLY A 20 5.61 -0.13 4.34
N MET A 21 6.61 -0.99 4.42
CA MET A 21 7.89 -0.79 3.72
C MET A 21 8.46 -2.09 3.18
N GLY A 22 9.16 -2.01 2.05
CA GLY A 22 9.81 -3.16 1.44
C GLY A 22 10.82 -2.75 0.37
N TRP A 23 11.86 -3.55 0.19
CA TRP A 23 12.85 -3.34 -0.86
C TRP A 23 12.34 -3.90 -2.18
N ALA A 24 12.33 -3.09 -3.25
CA ALA A 24 11.90 -3.54 -4.56
C ALA A 24 12.86 -4.60 -5.12
N PRO A 25 12.35 -5.77 -5.57
CA PRO A 25 13.19 -6.87 -6.07
C PRO A 25 14.11 -6.43 -7.20
N GLY A 26 15.37 -6.89 -7.16
CA GLY A 26 16.37 -6.56 -8.17
C GLY A 26 16.92 -5.13 -8.09
N THR A 27 16.59 -4.38 -7.03
CA THR A 27 17.07 -3.01 -6.81
C THR A 27 17.52 -2.81 -5.36
N ASN A 28 18.16 -1.67 -5.09
CA ASN A 28 18.42 -1.20 -3.73
C ASN A 28 17.45 -0.07 -3.32
N THR A 29 16.24 -0.04 -3.90
CA THR A 29 15.25 1.02 -3.64
C THR A 29 14.29 0.57 -2.55
N LEU A 30 14.26 1.31 -1.43
CA LEU A 30 13.22 1.16 -0.42
C LEU A 30 11.93 1.75 -0.97
N TRP A 31 10.84 1.01 -0.90
CA TRP A 31 9.50 1.51 -1.19
C TRP A 31 8.68 1.57 0.09
N VAL A 32 7.81 2.57 0.19
CA VAL A 32 6.91 2.77 1.31
C VAL A 32 5.48 3.03 0.83
N VAL A 33 4.51 2.60 1.62
CA VAL A 33 3.13 3.09 1.54
C VAL A 33 2.89 4.11 2.65
N VAL A 34 2.31 5.25 2.30
CA VAL A 34 2.14 6.39 3.21
C VAL A 34 0.66 6.73 3.37
N ASN A 35 0.25 6.89 4.62
CA ASN A 35 -1.07 7.39 4.98
C ASN A 35 -1.02 8.91 5.03
N GLU A 36 -1.85 9.57 4.26
CA GLU A 36 -1.69 11.00 3.98
C GLU A 36 -2.71 11.87 4.75
N ARG A 37 -2.84 13.17 4.44
CA ARG A 37 -3.62 14.16 5.20
C ARG A 37 -5.08 13.73 5.35
N ASP A 38 -5.60 13.97 6.55
CA ASP A 38 -7.02 13.97 6.86
C ASP A 38 -7.61 15.38 6.65
N GLU A 39 -8.95 15.47 6.61
CA GLU A 39 -9.73 16.74 6.67
C GLU A 39 -9.51 17.73 5.52
N LEU A 40 -9.11 17.24 4.33
CA LEU A 40 -9.04 18.03 3.09
C LEU A 40 -10.14 17.66 2.08
N GLY A 41 -11.17 16.94 2.55
CA GLY A 41 -12.27 16.44 1.75
C GLY A 41 -12.17 14.94 1.45
N ASN A 42 -13.18 14.41 0.77
CA ASN A 42 -13.29 12.96 0.54
C ASN A 42 -12.29 12.42 -0.49
N ASP A 43 -11.87 13.25 -1.44
CA ASP A 43 -11.08 12.81 -2.58
C ASP A 43 -9.68 13.44 -2.61
N LEU A 44 -9.32 14.16 -1.54
CA LEU A 44 -8.01 14.75 -1.32
C LEU A 44 -7.57 14.46 0.12
N VAL A 45 -6.34 13.99 0.39
CA VAL A 45 -5.21 13.73 -0.51
C VAL A 45 -5.04 12.22 -0.71
N PRO A 46 -4.54 11.73 -1.87
CA PRO A 46 -4.24 10.31 -2.02
C PRO A 46 -3.21 9.82 -0.99
N ASP A 47 -3.49 8.66 -0.39
CA ASP A 47 -2.42 7.80 0.12
C ASP A 47 -1.55 7.36 -1.06
N TYR A 48 -0.31 6.94 -0.80
CA TYR A 48 0.60 6.71 -1.90
C TYR A 48 1.66 5.65 -1.66
N LEU A 49 2.15 5.09 -2.77
CA LEU A 49 3.29 4.20 -2.86
C LEU A 49 4.43 4.98 -3.54
N THR A 50 5.61 5.01 -2.94
CA THR A 50 6.76 5.72 -3.52
C THR A 50 8.10 5.07 -3.17
N GLY A 51 9.05 5.18 -4.10
CA GLY A 51 10.45 4.83 -3.86
C GLY A 51 11.10 5.94 -3.05
N VAL A 52 11.69 5.59 -1.91
CA VAL A 52 12.35 6.51 -0.99
C VAL A 52 13.72 6.90 -1.52
N LYS A 53 13.90 8.20 -1.78
CA LYS A 53 15.16 8.77 -2.25
C LYS A 53 15.93 9.41 -1.10
N GLU A 54 17.21 9.10 -1.02
CA GLU A 54 18.10 9.68 -0.02
C GLU A 54 18.10 11.21 -0.11
N GLY A 55 17.97 11.88 1.05
CA GLY A 55 17.94 13.33 1.18
C GLY A 55 16.66 14.02 0.68
N ALA A 56 15.69 13.27 0.14
CA ALA A 56 14.49 13.85 -0.42
C ALA A 56 13.47 14.28 0.64
N PHE A 57 12.66 15.27 0.27
CA PHE A 57 11.53 15.77 1.05
C PHE A 57 10.21 15.50 0.30
N TYR A 58 9.26 14.83 0.95
CA TYR A 58 7.98 14.43 0.36
C TYR A 58 6.79 15.33 0.75
N GLY A 59 7.06 16.47 1.39
CA GLY A 59 6.09 17.56 1.54
C GLY A 59 5.50 17.72 2.93
N TRP A 60 5.32 16.64 3.71
CA TRP A 60 4.75 16.74 5.06
C TRP A 60 5.60 17.63 5.99
N PRO A 61 5.02 18.57 6.77
CA PRO A 61 3.59 18.91 6.88
C PRO A 61 3.11 20.03 5.94
N TYR A 62 3.99 20.66 5.17
CA TYR A 62 3.73 21.92 4.46
C TYR A 62 3.03 21.79 3.11
N SER A 63 3.25 20.68 2.41
CA SER A 63 2.69 20.43 1.08
C SER A 63 2.33 18.96 0.91
N TYR A 64 1.35 18.69 0.06
CA TYR A 64 0.87 17.35 -0.23
C TYR A 64 0.98 17.06 -1.72
N TRP A 65 1.17 15.79 -2.08
CA TRP A 65 1.20 15.33 -3.47
C TRP A 65 2.13 16.15 -4.40
N GLY A 66 3.31 16.55 -3.90
CA GLY A 66 4.18 17.51 -4.58
C GLY A 66 4.13 18.89 -3.93
N GLN A 67 4.16 19.94 -4.74
CA GLN A 67 4.28 21.33 -4.28
C GLN A 67 2.93 21.96 -3.88
N HIS A 68 1.85 21.19 -3.74
CA HIS A 68 0.55 21.73 -3.33
C HIS A 68 0.58 22.13 -1.87
N ARG A 69 0.63 23.43 -1.60
CA ARG A 69 0.69 23.98 -0.24
C ARG A 69 -0.56 23.57 0.55
N ASP A 70 -0.35 23.11 1.78
CA ASP A 70 -1.42 22.90 2.75
C ASP A 70 -1.75 24.26 3.40
N PRO A 71 -2.94 24.86 3.14
CA PRO A 71 -3.28 26.17 3.67
C PRO A 71 -3.39 26.19 5.21
N ARG A 72 -3.50 25.02 5.85
CA ARG A 72 -3.55 24.89 7.31
C ARG A 72 -2.16 25.02 7.95
N VAL A 73 -1.09 24.92 7.16
CA VAL A 73 0.31 25.06 7.62
C VAL A 73 1.04 26.10 6.77
N PRO A 74 0.66 27.39 6.87
CA PRO A 74 1.10 28.43 5.92
C PRO A 74 2.60 28.74 6.00
N ASN A 75 3.22 28.51 7.15
CA ASN A 75 4.59 28.91 7.45
C ASN A 75 5.60 27.82 7.10
N ALA A 76 5.71 27.49 5.81
CA ALA A 76 6.76 26.60 5.32
C ALA A 76 8.12 27.32 5.29
N PRO A 77 9.23 26.66 5.68
CA PRO A 77 10.57 27.16 5.43
C PRO A 77 10.77 27.53 3.95
N GLU A 78 11.52 28.62 3.73
CA GLU A 78 11.76 29.13 2.39
C GLU A 78 12.37 28.06 1.47
N GLY A 79 11.81 27.92 0.27
CA GLY A 79 12.28 26.96 -0.74
C GLY A 79 11.98 25.49 -0.44
N LEU A 80 11.37 25.15 0.72
CA LEU A 80 11.17 23.74 1.09
C LEU A 80 10.03 23.09 0.31
N VAL A 81 8.94 23.83 0.06
CA VAL A 81 7.82 23.34 -0.76
C VAL A 81 8.26 23.13 -2.20
N GLU A 82 9.11 24.02 -2.72
CA GLU A 82 9.65 23.98 -4.08
C GLU A 82 10.61 22.79 -4.27
N LYS A 83 11.20 22.28 -3.19
CA LYS A 83 12.03 21.06 -3.17
C LYS A 83 11.22 19.77 -2.99
N THR A 84 9.92 19.86 -2.69
CA THR A 84 9.09 18.67 -2.49
C THR A 84 9.01 17.84 -3.76
N ILE A 85 9.26 16.54 -3.63
CA ILE A 85 9.08 15.59 -4.73
C ILE A 85 7.67 15.00 -4.73
N VAL A 86 7.11 14.84 -5.93
CA VAL A 86 5.82 14.17 -6.12
C VAL A 86 6.02 12.67 -5.88
N PRO A 87 5.20 12.01 -5.05
CA PRO A 87 5.26 10.56 -4.89
C PRO A 87 4.91 9.81 -6.19
N ASP A 88 5.42 8.57 -6.33
CA ASP A 88 5.38 7.87 -7.62
C ASP A 88 3.99 7.34 -8.03
N TYR A 89 3.14 6.95 -7.06
CA TYR A 89 1.92 6.22 -7.36
C TYR A 89 0.80 6.48 -6.34
N SER A 90 -0.39 6.82 -6.83
CA SER A 90 -1.58 7.07 -5.99
C SER A 90 -2.27 5.76 -5.61
N LEU A 91 -2.55 5.60 -4.31
CA LEU A 91 -3.35 4.50 -3.76
C LEU A 91 -4.80 4.92 -3.48
N LYS A 92 -5.20 6.10 -3.95
CA LYS A 92 -6.47 6.80 -3.66
C LYS A 92 -6.54 7.35 -2.23
N SER A 93 -7.46 8.28 -2.02
CA SER A 93 -7.59 9.02 -0.77
C SER A 93 -8.21 8.17 0.34
N HIS A 94 -7.66 8.32 1.55
CA HIS A 94 -8.16 7.72 2.80
C HIS A 94 -8.19 6.19 2.83
N THR A 95 -7.43 5.50 1.98
CA THR A 95 -7.46 4.02 1.94
C THR A 95 -6.79 3.36 3.14
N ALA A 96 -6.01 4.12 3.89
CA ALA A 96 -5.20 3.71 5.02
C ALA A 96 -4.28 2.51 4.67
N SER A 97 -3.32 2.72 3.77
CA SER A 97 -2.41 1.66 3.33
C SER A 97 -1.35 1.35 4.40
N LEU A 98 -1.33 0.12 4.93
CA LEU A 98 -0.51 -0.23 6.11
C LEU A 98 0.58 -1.29 5.85
N GLY A 99 0.33 -2.22 4.93
CA GLY A 99 1.26 -3.31 4.63
C GLY A 99 1.71 -3.27 3.19
N LEU A 100 2.96 -3.66 2.95
CA LEU A 100 3.58 -3.73 1.63
C LEU A 100 4.43 -4.99 1.56
N ALA A 101 4.18 -5.84 0.56
CA ALA A 101 4.99 -7.02 0.29
C ALA A 101 5.22 -7.20 -1.22
N PHE A 102 6.48 -7.23 -1.65
CA PHE A 102 6.83 -7.61 -3.02
C PHE A 102 6.78 -9.13 -3.18
N TYR A 103 6.21 -9.59 -4.30
CA TYR A 103 6.04 -11.01 -4.56
C TYR A 103 7.14 -11.56 -5.47
N THR A 104 8.12 -12.25 -4.88
CA THR A 104 9.28 -12.83 -5.57
C THR A 104 9.19 -14.36 -5.72
N LYS A 105 8.04 -14.94 -5.39
CA LYS A 105 7.80 -16.39 -5.48
C LYS A 105 7.13 -16.75 -6.80
N ASN A 106 7.04 -18.05 -7.08
CA ASN A 106 6.50 -18.56 -8.34
C ASN A 106 5.14 -19.26 -8.19
N SER A 107 4.59 -19.34 -6.98
CA SER A 107 3.38 -20.11 -6.69
C SER A 107 2.12 -19.45 -7.25
N PHE A 108 2.03 -18.12 -7.24
CA PHE A 108 0.93 -17.40 -7.87
C PHE A 108 1.13 -17.27 -9.39
N PRO A 109 0.05 -17.02 -10.16
CA PRO A 109 0.12 -16.73 -11.59
C PRO A 109 1.16 -15.68 -11.95
N GLN A 110 1.74 -15.80 -13.15
CA GLN A 110 2.86 -14.97 -13.61
C GLN A 110 2.60 -13.46 -13.47
N LYS A 111 1.35 -13.00 -13.68
CA LYS A 111 0.99 -11.58 -13.56
C LYS A 111 1.28 -10.98 -12.18
N TYR A 112 1.31 -11.80 -11.12
CA TYR A 112 1.58 -11.32 -9.76
C TYR A 112 3.07 -11.27 -9.41
N ARG A 113 3.94 -11.82 -10.26
CA ARG A 113 5.37 -11.91 -9.98
C ARG A 113 6.03 -10.55 -10.12
N ASN A 114 6.95 -10.26 -9.21
CA ASN A 114 7.71 -9.01 -9.07
C ASN A 114 6.89 -7.74 -8.79
N GLY A 115 5.56 -7.83 -8.66
CA GLY A 115 4.71 -6.72 -8.21
C GLY A 115 4.60 -6.62 -6.70
N ALA A 116 3.83 -5.62 -6.26
CA ALA A 116 3.61 -5.30 -4.86
C ALA A 116 2.17 -5.62 -4.43
N PHE A 117 2.02 -6.37 -3.34
CA PHE A 117 0.76 -6.49 -2.62
C PHE A 117 0.67 -5.44 -1.51
N ILE A 118 -0.46 -4.75 -1.43
CA ILE A 118 -0.69 -3.66 -0.47
C ILE A 118 -1.99 -3.89 0.26
N THR A 119 -1.94 -3.89 1.59
CA THR A 119 -3.15 -3.95 2.44
C THR A 119 -3.67 -2.54 2.69
N GLN A 120 -4.96 -2.34 2.40
CA GLN A 120 -5.68 -1.10 2.66
C GLN A 120 -6.64 -1.33 3.84
N HIS A 121 -6.31 -0.77 5.00
CA HIS A 121 -7.04 -0.91 6.25
C HIS A 121 -8.41 -0.25 6.22
N GLY A 122 -8.54 0.82 5.43
CA GLY A 122 -9.78 1.49 5.11
C GLY A 122 -10.03 2.80 5.83
N SER A 123 -10.72 3.72 5.15
CA SER A 123 -11.02 5.08 5.62
C SER A 123 -11.88 5.10 6.87
N TRP A 124 -11.78 6.13 7.70
CA TRP A 124 -12.81 6.46 8.70
C TRP A 124 -13.43 7.85 8.45
N ASN A 125 -12.75 8.69 7.66
CA ASN A 125 -13.01 10.10 7.43
C ASN A 125 -13.38 10.42 5.96
N ARG A 126 -13.99 9.47 5.27
CA ARG A 126 -14.43 9.59 3.87
C ARG A 126 -15.84 9.03 3.69
N LYS A 127 -16.68 9.66 2.86
CA LYS A 127 -17.94 9.06 2.39
C LYS A 127 -18.08 9.11 0.86
N PRO A 128 -18.35 7.97 0.17
CA PRO A 128 -18.34 6.59 0.69
C PRO A 128 -16.97 6.19 1.27
N LEU A 129 -16.95 5.15 2.12
CA LEU A 129 -15.70 4.59 2.62
C LEU A 129 -14.83 4.02 1.47
N SER A 130 -13.51 4.12 1.59
CA SER A 130 -12.50 3.61 0.63
C SER A 130 -11.53 2.64 1.31
N GLY A 131 -10.83 1.81 0.52
CA GLY A 131 -9.89 0.80 1.02
C GLY A 131 -10.55 -0.56 1.33
N TYR A 132 -10.24 -1.14 2.49
CA TYR A 132 -10.78 -2.42 2.97
C TYR A 132 -10.54 -3.59 2.02
N LYS A 133 -9.29 -3.77 1.61
CA LYS A 133 -8.89 -4.76 0.62
C LYS A 133 -7.39 -5.00 0.61
N VAL A 134 -6.96 -5.99 -0.15
CA VAL A 134 -5.58 -6.11 -0.63
C VAL A 134 -5.55 -5.76 -2.10
N LEU A 135 -4.68 -4.84 -2.48
CA LEU A 135 -4.38 -4.49 -3.86
C LEU A 135 -3.13 -5.24 -4.34
N PHE A 136 -3.04 -5.42 -5.65
CA PHE A 136 -1.80 -5.74 -6.35
C PHE A 136 -1.44 -4.60 -7.30
N VAL A 137 -0.21 -4.10 -7.22
CA VAL A 137 0.35 -3.12 -8.17
C VAL A 137 1.42 -3.84 -9.01
N PRO A 138 1.26 -3.92 -10.35
CA PRO A 138 2.27 -4.51 -11.21
C PRO A 138 3.53 -3.64 -11.21
N PHE A 139 4.70 -4.27 -11.22
CA PHE A 139 5.98 -3.58 -11.32
C PHE A 139 6.77 -4.08 -12.52
N LYS A 140 7.51 -3.16 -13.13
CA LYS A 140 8.49 -3.43 -14.20
C LYS A 140 9.68 -2.51 -13.99
N ASP A 141 10.89 -3.04 -14.12
CA ASP A 141 12.14 -2.28 -14.01
C ASP A 141 12.22 -1.45 -12.69
N GLY A 142 11.75 -2.04 -11.60
CA GLY A 142 11.78 -1.44 -10.26
C GLY A 142 10.74 -0.34 -10.01
N LYS A 143 9.76 -0.16 -10.90
CA LYS A 143 8.71 0.88 -10.80
C LYS A 143 7.31 0.31 -11.04
N PRO A 144 6.24 0.94 -10.50
CA PRO A 144 4.86 0.64 -10.88
C PRO A 144 4.66 0.71 -12.40
N ALA A 145 3.95 -0.26 -12.96
CA ALA A 145 3.85 -0.48 -14.39
C ALA A 145 2.42 -0.79 -14.85
N GLY A 146 1.44 -0.12 -14.26
CA GLY A 146 0.03 -0.26 -14.59
C GLY A 146 -0.89 0.07 -13.42
N GLU A 147 -2.18 -0.07 -13.67
CA GLU A 147 -3.23 0.15 -12.67
C GLU A 147 -3.19 -0.92 -11.57
N ALA A 148 -3.65 -0.53 -10.38
CA ALA A 148 -3.79 -1.44 -9.26
C ALA A 148 -4.99 -2.36 -9.48
N GLU A 149 -4.80 -3.65 -9.20
CA GLU A 149 -5.84 -4.67 -9.24
C GLU A 149 -6.34 -5.01 -7.84
N ASP A 150 -7.64 -5.15 -7.67
CA ASP A 150 -8.22 -5.74 -6.45
C ASP A 150 -7.82 -7.22 -6.35
N PHE A 151 -7.04 -7.58 -5.33
CA PHE A 151 -6.56 -8.95 -5.13
C PHE A 151 -7.40 -9.75 -4.11
N LEU A 152 -7.67 -9.14 -2.94
CA LEU A 152 -8.51 -9.75 -1.91
C LEU A 152 -9.51 -8.71 -1.39
N THR A 153 -10.80 -8.97 -1.60
CA THR A 153 -11.91 -8.08 -1.24
C THR A 153 -12.93 -8.81 -0.36
N GLY A 154 -14.05 -8.16 -0.04
CA GLY A 154 -15.11 -8.71 0.82
C GLY A 154 -15.05 -8.26 2.28
N PHE A 155 -14.06 -7.44 2.64
CA PHE A 155 -13.96 -6.80 3.96
C PHE A 155 -14.91 -5.62 4.14
N MET A 156 -15.47 -5.09 3.06
CA MET A 156 -16.52 -4.06 3.08
C MET A 156 -17.84 -4.67 2.60
N LYS A 157 -18.91 -4.48 3.38
CA LYS A 157 -20.28 -4.88 2.99
C LYS A 157 -21.02 -3.72 2.36
N ASP A 158 -20.97 -2.53 2.96
CA ASP A 158 -21.62 -1.32 2.47
C ASP A 158 -20.78 -0.09 2.82
N SER A 159 -20.25 0.59 1.81
CA SER A 159 -19.38 1.76 1.99
C SER A 159 -20.14 3.06 2.28
N ILE A 160 -21.45 3.11 2.04
CA ILE A 160 -22.30 4.27 2.32
C ILE A 160 -22.86 4.18 3.75
N ALA A 161 -23.32 2.99 4.14
CA ALA A 161 -23.82 2.71 5.49
C ALA A 161 -22.69 2.48 6.52
N GLY A 162 -21.46 2.22 6.05
CA GLY A 162 -20.31 2.01 6.93
C GLY A 162 -20.17 0.59 7.48
N GLU A 163 -20.78 -0.39 6.82
CA GLU A 163 -20.79 -1.77 7.27
C GLU A 163 -19.50 -2.50 6.87
N VAL A 164 -18.55 -2.56 7.80
CA VAL A 164 -17.22 -3.17 7.63
C VAL A 164 -17.16 -4.57 8.27
N ARG A 165 -16.63 -5.55 7.54
CA ARG A 165 -16.44 -6.95 7.96
C ARG A 165 -15.02 -7.31 8.37
N GLY A 166 -14.01 -6.54 7.97
CA GLY A 166 -12.63 -6.71 8.42
C GLY A 166 -11.75 -5.56 7.96
N ARG A 167 -10.51 -5.52 8.44
CA ARG A 167 -9.56 -4.43 8.19
C ARG A 167 -8.14 -5.00 8.04
N PRO A 168 -7.67 -5.24 6.82
CA PRO A 168 -6.35 -5.85 6.63
C PRO A 168 -5.22 -4.89 7.04
N VAL A 169 -4.21 -5.39 7.75
CA VAL A 169 -3.09 -4.61 8.31
C VAL A 169 -1.74 -5.06 7.75
N GLY A 170 -1.14 -6.11 8.30
CA GLY A 170 0.16 -6.62 7.89
C GLY A 170 0.03 -7.64 6.76
N ILE A 171 1.06 -7.75 5.93
CA ILE A 171 1.15 -8.73 4.86
C ILE A 171 2.56 -9.27 4.73
N ILE A 172 2.71 -10.59 4.62
CA ILE A 172 3.99 -11.25 4.35
C ILE A 172 3.83 -12.36 3.30
N VAL A 173 4.90 -12.62 2.56
CA VAL A 173 5.01 -13.76 1.63
C VAL A 173 5.76 -14.89 2.33
N SER A 174 5.17 -16.07 2.41
CA SER A 174 5.83 -17.25 2.97
C SER A 174 6.89 -17.83 2.02
N ASN A 175 7.72 -18.72 2.53
CA ASN A 175 8.68 -19.47 1.70
C ASN A 175 8.01 -20.31 0.61
N THR A 176 6.76 -20.76 0.83
CA THR A 176 5.95 -21.49 -0.14
C THR A 176 5.20 -20.59 -1.13
N GLY A 177 5.33 -19.26 -1.01
CA GLY A 177 4.65 -18.29 -1.88
C GLY A 177 3.18 -18.06 -1.55
N ALA A 178 2.72 -18.43 -0.37
CA ALA A 178 1.42 -18.01 0.15
C ALA A 178 1.52 -16.62 0.77
N LEU A 179 0.43 -15.85 0.73
CA LEU A 179 0.31 -14.60 1.48
C LEU A 179 -0.34 -14.86 2.83
N TYR A 180 0.20 -14.24 3.88
CA TYR A 180 -0.44 -14.16 5.19
C TYR A 180 -0.78 -12.70 5.47
N ILE A 181 -2.05 -12.44 5.79
CA ILE A 181 -2.58 -11.09 6.00
C ILE A 181 -3.26 -11.04 7.36
N THR A 182 -2.89 -10.08 8.20
CA THR A 182 -3.56 -9.88 9.50
C THR A 182 -4.79 -8.99 9.34
N ASP A 183 -5.83 -9.25 10.11
CA ASP A 183 -7.06 -8.46 10.18
C ASP A 183 -7.35 -8.15 11.65
N ASP A 184 -7.11 -6.90 12.05
CA ASP A 184 -7.20 -6.48 13.45
C ASP A 184 -8.65 -6.35 13.92
N LYS A 185 -9.57 -6.00 13.02
CA LYS A 185 -11.01 -5.91 13.34
C LYS A 185 -11.61 -7.26 13.71
N THR A 186 -11.19 -8.34 13.07
CA THR A 186 -11.75 -9.69 13.32
C THR A 186 -10.83 -10.59 14.15
N ASN A 187 -9.63 -10.11 14.49
CA ASN A 187 -8.58 -10.89 15.15
C ASN A 187 -8.25 -12.19 14.39
N ARG A 188 -8.03 -12.07 13.08
CA ARG A 188 -7.75 -13.19 12.18
C ARG A 188 -6.46 -13.02 11.40
N ILE A 189 -5.89 -14.15 10.99
CA ILE A 189 -4.84 -14.21 9.98
C ILE A 189 -5.39 -14.98 8.78
N TRP A 190 -5.45 -14.32 7.64
CA TRP A 190 -5.87 -14.90 6.37
C TRP A 190 -4.66 -15.49 5.66
N LYS A 191 -4.77 -16.73 5.20
CA LYS A 191 -3.78 -17.37 4.32
C LYS A 191 -4.35 -17.45 2.91
N VAL A 192 -3.67 -16.87 1.94
CA VAL A 192 -4.03 -16.98 0.52
C VAL A 192 -2.96 -17.79 -0.19
N SER A 193 -3.35 -18.93 -0.74
CA SER A 193 -2.49 -19.82 -1.53
C SER A 193 -3.14 -20.11 -2.88
N TYR A 194 -2.32 -20.18 -3.93
CA TYR A 194 -2.77 -20.61 -5.24
C TYR A 194 -2.61 -22.12 -5.37
N SER A 195 -3.71 -22.80 -5.71
CA SER A 195 -3.70 -24.19 -6.13
C SER A 195 -4.13 -24.21 -7.59
N ALA A 196 -3.22 -24.53 -8.50
CA ALA A 196 -3.56 -24.77 -9.89
C ALA A 196 -4.53 -25.96 -9.93
N ARG A 197 -5.81 -25.70 -10.21
CA ARG A 197 -6.75 -26.78 -10.51
C ARG A 197 -6.43 -27.23 -11.93
N THR A 198 -5.74 -28.35 -12.09
CA THR A 198 -5.78 -29.09 -13.36
C THR A 198 -7.25 -29.49 -13.56
N LEU A 199 -7.95 -28.77 -14.42
CA LEU A 199 -9.23 -29.23 -14.93
C LEU A 199 -8.92 -30.47 -15.76
N ASN A 200 -9.05 -31.65 -15.17
CA ASN A 200 -9.27 -32.85 -15.96
C ASN A 200 -10.70 -32.74 -16.49
N ASP A 201 -10.85 -32.40 -17.76
CA ASP A 201 -12.12 -32.26 -18.49
C ASP A 201 -12.96 -33.56 -18.57
N ASN A 202 -12.64 -34.59 -17.79
CA ASN A 202 -13.29 -35.91 -17.78
C ASN A 202 -14.02 -36.26 -16.48
N ALA A 203 -14.20 -35.33 -15.53
CA ALA A 203 -15.02 -35.62 -14.34
C ALA A 203 -16.52 -35.51 -14.70
N PRO A 204 -17.34 -36.57 -14.51
CA PRO A 204 -18.78 -36.50 -14.75
C PRO A 204 -19.41 -35.43 -13.84
N ARG A 205 -20.21 -34.54 -14.43
CA ARG A 205 -20.96 -33.55 -13.65
C ARG A 205 -22.00 -34.29 -12.80
N PRO A 206 -22.16 -33.99 -11.50
CA PRO A 206 -23.23 -34.58 -10.71
C PRO A 206 -24.58 -34.09 -11.25
N ASN A 207 -25.52 -35.04 -11.39
CA ASN A 207 -26.89 -34.76 -11.82
C ASN A 207 -27.60 -33.83 -10.83
N LYS A 208 -28.43 -32.95 -11.38
CA LYS A 208 -29.26 -31.97 -10.65
C LYS A 208 -30.22 -32.63 -9.69
#